data_AF-A0A800G5L1-F1
#
_entry.id   AF-A0A800G5L1-F1
#
_cell.length_a   1.000
_cell.length_b   1.000
_cell.length_c   1.000
_cell.angle_alpha   90.00
_cell.angle_beta   90.00
_cell.angle_gamma   90.00
#
_symmetry.space_group_name_H-M   'P 1'
#
loop_
_entity.id
_entity.type
_entity.pdbx_description
1 polymer ?
#
loop_
_entity_poly.entity_id
_entity_poly.type
_entity_poly.pdbx_seq_one_letter_code
_entity_poly.pdbx_strand_id
1 'polypeptide(L)'
;MKSTALLVALTLALSPAFGFSQNAQEAEPFRLVYEGGEGPGKGKHVVLIAGDEEYRSEEVMPMLGRILAFHHGFRCTVLFSTDPESGVIDPKNQTHIPGLEVLESADMMVMFLRFRELPDADMKHIVDYVDAGKPILGVRTATHAFNYSRDKESLYAHYSFRNGKWSGGFGRQILGETWVNHHGGHGSQSTRGMIEPFNGAHPILRGVRDVWGTTDVYGIRDLPEDAKVLLRGAVLQGMKPDSPLLDGPKNSPMMPIFWIREIDSTLDKPMRTACTTIGAATDFASAGVRRIMVNSCYWGMRMEDKMPAVSDVSIVGEFKPTNFGFGKFVPGIRPEDHAWPKKAAADKSDDK
;
A
#
# COMPACT_ATOMS: atom_id res chain seq x y z
N MET A 1 42.20 -64.81 -4.90
CA MET A 1 42.31 -63.33 -5.05
C MET A 1 40.90 -62.76 -4.97
N LYS A 2 40.71 -61.75 -4.12
CA LYS A 2 39.41 -61.30 -3.61
C LYS A 2 38.61 -60.54 -4.68
N SER A 3 37.38 -60.98 -4.95
CA SER A 3 36.40 -60.22 -5.74
C SER A 3 35.59 -59.35 -4.81
N THR A 4 35.75 -58.03 -4.93
CA THR A 4 34.99 -57.03 -4.17
C THR A 4 33.76 -56.65 -4.98
N ALA A 5 32.58 -57.01 -4.50
CA ALA A 5 31.31 -56.54 -5.05
C ALA A 5 31.06 -55.09 -4.59
N LEU A 6 30.87 -54.18 -5.54
CA LEU A 6 30.52 -52.78 -5.28
C LEU A 6 28.99 -52.67 -5.19
N LEU A 7 28.47 -52.48 -3.97
CA LEU A 7 27.06 -52.24 -3.71
C LEU A 7 26.76 -50.75 -3.99
N VAL A 8 26.02 -50.46 -5.06
CA VAL A 8 25.51 -49.10 -5.33
C VAL A 8 24.23 -48.92 -4.52
N ALA A 9 24.32 -48.19 -3.42
CA ALA A 9 23.15 -47.78 -2.64
C ALA A 9 22.45 -46.62 -3.37
N LEU A 10 21.29 -46.89 -3.96
CA LEU A 10 20.40 -45.89 -4.53
C LEU A 10 19.62 -45.22 -3.40
N THR A 11 20.12 -44.10 -2.86
CA THR A 11 19.35 -43.26 -1.93
C THR A 11 18.25 -42.53 -2.70
N LEU A 12 17.00 -43.00 -2.59
CA LEU A 12 15.82 -42.19 -2.92
C LEU A 12 15.78 -41.00 -1.96
N ALA A 13 16.12 -39.82 -2.46
CA ALA A 13 15.80 -38.57 -1.78
C ALA A 13 14.28 -38.37 -1.87
N LEU A 14 13.56 -38.73 -0.81
CA LEU A 14 12.19 -38.25 -0.59
C LEU A 14 12.27 -36.74 -0.36
N SER A 15 11.99 -35.97 -1.40
CA SER A 15 11.68 -34.55 -1.24
C SER A 15 10.44 -34.43 -0.35
N PRO A 16 10.48 -33.68 0.77
CA PRO A 16 9.28 -33.37 1.50
C PRO A 16 8.42 -32.47 0.61
N ALA A 17 7.33 -33.02 0.09
CA ALA A 17 6.24 -32.22 -0.46
C ALA A 17 5.70 -31.37 0.69
N PHE A 18 6.08 -30.10 0.73
CA PHE A 18 5.45 -29.12 1.62
C PHE A 18 3.99 -28.97 1.19
N GLY A 19 3.11 -29.71 1.86
CA GLY A 19 1.67 -29.53 1.75
C GLY A 19 1.31 -28.16 2.33
N PHE A 20 1.00 -27.21 1.46
CA PHE A 20 0.32 -25.99 1.85
C PHE A 20 -1.07 -26.38 2.35
N SER A 21 -1.38 -26.11 3.62
CA SER A 21 -2.77 -26.14 4.09
C SER A 21 -3.49 -24.98 3.42
N GLN A 22 -4.29 -25.30 2.39
CA GLN A 22 -5.23 -24.36 1.78
C GLN A 22 -6.39 -24.14 2.75
N ASN A 23 -6.16 -23.41 3.84
CA ASN A 23 -7.27 -22.97 4.67
C ASN A 23 -8.08 -21.96 3.86
N ALA A 24 -9.35 -22.29 3.68
CA ALA A 24 -10.28 -21.48 2.92
C ALA A 24 -10.35 -20.06 3.50
N GLN A 25 -10.24 -19.07 2.62
CA GLN A 25 -10.34 -17.66 2.94
C GLN A 25 -11.72 -17.34 3.51
N GLU A 26 -11.79 -16.73 4.71
CA GLU A 26 -13.03 -16.17 5.24
C GLU A 26 -13.23 -14.79 4.59
N ALA A 27 -13.96 -14.76 3.48
CA ALA A 27 -14.48 -13.53 2.91
C ALA A 27 -15.77 -13.19 3.65
N GLU A 28 -15.68 -12.33 4.66
CA GLU A 28 -16.86 -11.59 5.11
C GLU A 28 -17.31 -10.67 3.95
N PRO A 29 -18.61 -10.44 3.74
CA PRO A 29 -19.15 -9.78 2.53
C PRO A 29 -18.54 -8.41 2.18
N PHE A 30 -17.84 -7.79 3.14
CA PHE A 30 -17.35 -6.42 3.08
C PHE A 30 -15.82 -6.29 3.23
N ARG A 31 -15.07 -7.39 3.43
CA ARG A 31 -13.60 -7.37 3.56
C ARG A 31 -12.93 -8.60 2.97
N LEU A 32 -11.65 -8.47 2.65
CA LEU A 32 -10.80 -9.61 2.25
C LEU A 32 -9.77 -9.90 3.31
N VAL A 33 -9.57 -11.18 3.66
CA VAL A 33 -8.51 -11.59 4.58
C VAL A 33 -7.58 -12.56 3.86
N TYR A 34 -6.33 -12.19 3.62
CA TYR A 34 -5.29 -13.13 3.19
C TYR A 34 -4.54 -13.58 4.44
N GLU A 35 -4.69 -14.85 4.83
CA GLU A 35 -4.17 -15.34 6.13
C GLU A 35 -2.65 -15.25 6.29
N GLY A 36 -1.91 -15.19 5.17
CA GLY A 36 -0.46 -15.29 5.18
C GLY A 36 0.00 -16.74 5.37
N GLY A 37 1.20 -17.03 4.88
CA GLY A 37 1.85 -18.32 5.05
C GLY A 37 3.03 -18.28 6.03
N GLU A 38 3.96 -19.22 5.86
CA GLU A 38 5.28 -19.11 6.47
C GLU A 38 6.04 -17.91 5.87
N GLY A 39 6.87 -17.27 6.67
CA GLY A 39 7.70 -16.16 6.23
C GLY A 39 8.08 -15.21 7.36
N PRO A 40 8.96 -14.23 7.09
CA PRO A 40 9.40 -13.27 8.10
C PRO A 40 8.26 -12.48 8.78
N GLY A 41 7.16 -12.26 8.06
CA GLY A 41 5.95 -11.55 8.49
C GLY A 41 4.95 -12.41 9.26
N LYS A 42 5.20 -13.71 9.45
CA LYS A 42 4.28 -14.60 10.17
C LYS A 42 4.00 -14.06 11.57
N GLY A 43 2.71 -14.04 11.92
CA GLY A 43 2.22 -13.50 13.19
C GLY A 43 2.12 -11.98 13.23
N LYS A 44 2.29 -11.29 12.10
CA LYS A 44 2.04 -9.86 11.95
C LYS A 44 0.83 -9.58 11.07
N HIS A 45 0.05 -8.57 11.44
CA HIS A 45 -1.18 -8.20 10.77
C HIS A 45 -1.10 -6.82 10.13
N VAL A 46 -1.23 -6.78 8.80
CA VAL A 46 -1.30 -5.54 8.01
C VAL A 46 -2.74 -5.31 7.56
N VAL A 47 -3.30 -4.14 7.87
CA VAL A 47 -4.60 -3.69 7.37
C VAL A 47 -4.39 -2.71 6.23
N LEU A 48 -4.95 -3.01 5.07
CA LEU A 48 -4.86 -2.22 3.85
C LEU A 48 -6.22 -1.58 3.56
N ILE A 49 -6.30 -0.26 3.43
CA ILE A 49 -7.56 0.45 3.29
C ILE A 49 -7.61 1.16 1.94
N ALA A 50 -8.58 0.79 1.12
CA ALA A 50 -8.86 1.36 -0.20
C ALA A 50 -10.06 2.31 -0.16
N GLY A 51 -9.90 3.51 -0.69
CA GLY A 51 -10.95 4.54 -0.73
C GLY A 51 -10.52 5.78 -1.51
N ASP A 52 -9.77 5.58 -2.58
CA ASP A 52 -9.41 6.61 -3.55
C ASP A 52 -10.13 6.38 -4.87
N GLU A 53 -10.79 7.42 -5.39
CA GLU A 53 -11.67 7.35 -6.56
C GLU A 53 -10.98 7.53 -7.92
N GLU A 54 -9.69 7.89 -7.92
CA GLU A 54 -8.98 8.31 -9.12
C GLU A 54 -7.93 7.27 -9.53
N TYR A 55 -7.06 6.90 -8.61
CA TYR A 55 -5.82 6.15 -8.81
C TYR A 55 -5.92 4.65 -8.52
N ARG A 56 -7.14 4.12 -8.36
CA ARG A 56 -7.46 2.68 -8.29
C ARG A 56 -6.93 1.98 -7.04
N SER A 57 -7.20 2.57 -5.88
CA SER A 57 -6.85 1.95 -4.58
C SER A 57 -7.42 0.54 -4.41
N GLU A 58 -8.63 0.30 -4.95
CA GLU A 58 -9.35 -0.96 -4.93
C GLU A 58 -8.66 -2.07 -5.74
N GLU A 59 -7.81 -1.73 -6.71
CA GLU A 59 -6.99 -2.71 -7.43
C GLU A 59 -5.64 -2.91 -6.73
N VAL A 60 -5.06 -1.85 -6.16
CA VAL A 60 -3.74 -1.84 -5.53
C VAL A 60 -3.74 -2.63 -4.23
N MET A 61 -4.69 -2.36 -3.32
CA MET A 61 -4.65 -2.94 -1.98
C MET A 61 -4.79 -4.47 -1.97
N PRO A 62 -5.68 -5.09 -2.77
CA PRO A 62 -5.71 -6.55 -2.89
C PRO A 62 -4.44 -7.13 -3.49
N MET A 63 -3.85 -6.49 -4.50
CA MET A 63 -2.60 -6.95 -5.10
C MET A 63 -1.43 -6.89 -4.11
N LEU A 64 -1.29 -5.78 -3.40
CA LEU A 64 -0.25 -5.61 -2.38
C LEU A 64 -0.46 -6.59 -1.20
N GLY A 65 -1.70 -6.78 -0.76
CA GLY A 65 -2.06 -7.74 0.28
C GLY A 65 -1.67 -9.17 -0.11
N ARG A 66 -1.91 -9.59 -1.35
CA ARG A 66 -1.48 -10.92 -1.84
C ARG A 66 0.05 -11.06 -1.86
N ILE A 67 0.79 -10.03 -2.27
CA ILE A 67 2.27 -10.04 -2.23
C ILE A 67 2.76 -10.21 -0.79
N LEU A 68 2.26 -9.39 0.14
CA LEU A 68 2.65 -9.41 1.54
C LEU A 68 2.31 -10.76 2.19
N ALA A 69 1.12 -11.29 1.92
CA ALA A 69 0.69 -12.55 2.52
C ALA A 69 1.42 -13.77 1.97
N PHE A 70 1.51 -13.87 0.64
CA PHE A 70 2.04 -15.06 0.00
C PHE A 70 3.57 -15.15 0.06
N HIS A 71 4.27 -14.05 -0.22
CA HIS A 71 5.75 -14.06 -0.27
C HIS A 71 6.39 -13.83 1.10
N HIS A 72 5.70 -13.12 2.00
CA HIS A 72 6.31 -12.64 3.24
C HIS A 72 5.62 -13.18 4.51
N GLY A 73 4.48 -13.86 4.38
CA GLY A 73 3.80 -14.50 5.49
C GLY A 73 2.97 -13.57 6.38
N PHE A 74 2.78 -12.30 6.00
CA PHE A 74 1.91 -11.38 6.75
C PHE A 74 0.45 -11.82 6.66
N ARG A 75 -0.29 -11.74 7.75
CA ARG A 75 -1.75 -11.70 7.63
C ARG A 75 -2.15 -10.34 7.09
N CYS A 76 -2.98 -10.30 6.05
CA CYS A 76 -3.43 -9.05 5.43
C CYS A 76 -4.94 -8.96 5.41
N THR A 77 -5.51 -7.87 5.92
CA THR A 77 -6.94 -7.57 5.75
C THR A 77 -7.08 -6.37 4.83
N VAL A 78 -7.90 -6.47 3.78
CA VAL A 78 -8.22 -5.36 2.89
C VAL A 78 -9.64 -4.88 3.15
N LEU A 79 -9.76 -3.60 3.42
CA LEU A 79 -11.02 -2.88 3.57
C LEU A 79 -11.24 -1.96 2.37
N PHE A 80 -12.50 -1.76 2.01
CA PHE A 80 -12.89 -0.98 0.85
C PHE A 80 -13.93 0.06 1.21
N SER A 81 -13.92 1.15 0.47
CA SER A 81 -15.09 1.99 0.33
C SER A 81 -16.14 1.26 -0.49
N THR A 82 -17.36 1.15 0.05
CA THR A 82 -18.45 0.36 -0.54
C THR A 82 -19.75 1.11 -0.56
N ASP A 83 -20.65 0.71 -1.45
CA ASP A 83 -22.07 1.04 -1.35
C ASP A 83 -22.71 0.24 -0.19
N PRO A 84 -23.37 0.90 0.79
CA PRO A 84 -23.87 0.23 1.99
C PRO A 84 -25.03 -0.74 1.74
N GLU A 85 -25.80 -0.55 0.65
CA GLU A 85 -26.96 -1.41 0.34
C GLU A 85 -26.53 -2.68 -0.39
N SER A 86 -25.67 -2.54 -1.40
CA SER A 86 -25.26 -3.65 -2.26
C SER A 86 -23.97 -4.34 -1.78
N GLY A 87 -23.10 -3.66 -1.04
CA GLY A 87 -21.76 -4.14 -0.69
C GLY A 87 -20.76 -4.11 -1.85
N VAL A 88 -21.14 -3.54 -3.00
CA VAL A 88 -20.23 -3.34 -4.14
C VAL A 88 -19.18 -2.30 -3.78
N ILE A 89 -17.95 -2.48 -4.25
CA ILE A 89 -16.89 -1.49 -4.07
C ILE A 89 -17.27 -0.20 -4.81
N ASP A 90 -17.34 0.91 -4.08
CA ASP A 90 -17.60 2.24 -4.62
C ASP A 90 -16.56 3.23 -4.09
N PRO A 91 -15.46 3.44 -4.84
CA PRO A 91 -14.41 4.37 -4.44
C PRO A 91 -14.89 5.83 -4.23
N LYS A 92 -16.04 6.20 -4.81
CA LYS A 92 -16.65 7.54 -4.65
C LYS A 92 -17.36 7.71 -3.31
N ASN A 93 -17.68 6.62 -2.61
CA ASN A 93 -18.40 6.73 -1.35
C ASN A 93 -17.49 7.27 -0.23
N GLN A 94 -17.58 8.56 0.04
CA GLN A 94 -16.71 9.21 1.02
C GLN A 94 -17.04 8.86 2.48
N THR A 95 -18.16 8.19 2.76
CA THR A 95 -18.71 8.07 4.12
C THR A 95 -18.88 6.63 4.60
N HIS A 96 -18.43 5.63 3.84
CA HIS A 96 -18.62 4.24 4.23
C HIS A 96 -17.42 3.36 3.88
N ILE A 97 -16.77 2.85 4.93
CA ILE A 97 -15.73 1.81 4.88
C ILE A 97 -16.01 0.86 6.06
N PRO A 98 -16.76 -0.24 5.84
CA PRO A 98 -17.07 -1.19 6.90
C PRO A 98 -15.81 -1.95 7.37
N GLY A 99 -15.82 -2.39 8.63
CA GLY A 99 -14.78 -3.28 9.16
C GLY A 99 -13.56 -2.57 9.77
N LEU A 100 -13.62 -1.25 10.00
CA LEU A 100 -12.49 -0.47 10.53
C LEU A 100 -12.07 -0.88 11.95
N GLU A 101 -12.95 -1.52 12.72
CA GLU A 101 -12.65 -2.09 14.05
C GLU A 101 -11.49 -3.10 14.03
N VAL A 102 -11.20 -3.70 12.87
CA VAL A 102 -10.05 -4.59 12.69
C VAL A 102 -8.70 -3.93 13.01
N LEU A 103 -8.61 -2.59 12.91
CA LEU A 103 -7.42 -1.81 13.23
C LEU A 103 -6.97 -1.96 14.69
N GLU A 104 -7.88 -2.29 15.61
CA GLU A 104 -7.55 -2.55 17.02
C GLU A 104 -6.45 -3.61 17.16
N SER A 105 -6.56 -4.68 16.36
CA SER A 105 -5.63 -5.82 16.34
C SER A 105 -4.44 -5.67 15.37
N ALA A 106 -4.45 -4.64 14.51
CA ALA A 106 -3.46 -4.51 13.46
C ALA A 106 -2.09 -4.07 13.99
N ASP A 107 -1.01 -4.62 13.41
CA ASP A 107 0.37 -4.17 13.62
C ASP A 107 0.74 -3.02 12.69
N MET A 108 0.13 -2.92 11.51
CA MET A 108 0.40 -1.87 10.52
C MET A 108 -0.84 -1.47 9.73
N MET A 109 -1.00 -0.18 9.47
CA MET A 109 -2.00 0.37 8.54
C MET A 109 -1.33 0.84 7.24
N VAL A 110 -1.83 0.37 6.10
CA VAL A 110 -1.52 0.88 4.77
C VAL A 110 -2.77 1.55 4.23
N MET A 111 -2.72 2.84 3.92
CA MET A 111 -3.90 3.61 3.54
C MET A 111 -3.73 4.29 2.19
N PHE A 112 -4.74 4.14 1.34
CA PHE A 112 -4.87 4.83 0.06
C PHE A 112 -6.29 5.37 -0.03
N LEU A 113 -6.48 6.44 0.72
CA LEU A 113 -7.75 7.11 0.95
C LEU A 113 -7.72 8.51 0.35
N ARG A 114 -8.89 8.98 -0.07
CA ARG A 114 -9.07 10.35 -0.53
C ARG A 114 -10.38 10.94 -0.04
N PHE A 115 -10.33 12.14 0.54
CA PHE A 115 -11.51 12.94 0.90
C PHE A 115 -12.62 12.17 1.64
N ARG A 116 -12.24 11.20 2.46
CA ARG A 116 -13.18 10.52 3.34
C ARG A 116 -13.69 11.52 4.39
N GLU A 117 -14.95 11.36 4.73
CA GLU A 117 -15.63 12.09 5.79
C GLU A 117 -16.54 11.03 6.42
N LEU A 118 -15.88 10.15 7.16
CA LEU A 118 -16.49 8.98 7.79
C LEU A 118 -17.32 9.44 9.00
N PRO A 119 -18.40 8.73 9.34
CA PRO A 119 -19.09 8.91 10.61
C PRO A 119 -18.10 8.83 11.78
N ASP A 120 -18.35 9.59 12.85
CA ASP A 120 -17.43 9.65 13.99
C ASP A 120 -17.14 8.26 14.59
N ALA A 121 -18.13 7.37 14.66
CA ALA A 121 -17.92 6.00 15.14
C ALA A 121 -16.90 5.22 14.31
N ASP A 122 -16.93 5.37 12.99
CA ASP A 122 -16.01 4.71 12.06
C ASP A 122 -14.63 5.37 12.08
N MET A 123 -14.59 6.71 12.05
CA MET A 123 -13.34 7.47 12.10
C MET A 123 -12.56 7.22 13.40
N LYS A 124 -13.27 6.97 14.51
CA LYS A 124 -12.66 6.68 15.81
C LYS A 124 -11.64 5.55 15.73
N HIS A 125 -11.88 4.49 14.96
CA HIS A 125 -10.92 3.39 14.83
C HIS A 125 -9.59 3.80 14.18
N ILE A 126 -9.63 4.74 13.22
CA ILE A 126 -8.41 5.30 12.62
C ILE A 126 -7.69 6.20 13.63
N VAL A 127 -8.44 7.02 14.37
CA VAL A 127 -7.88 7.92 15.38
C VAL A 127 -7.23 7.14 16.51
N ASP A 128 -7.91 6.13 17.06
CA ASP A 128 -7.36 5.25 18.08
C ASP A 128 -6.06 4.56 17.60
N TYR A 129 -6.00 4.16 16.31
CA TYR A 129 -4.80 3.57 15.72
C TYR A 129 -3.62 4.55 15.65
N VAL A 130 -3.89 5.80 15.25
CA VAL A 130 -2.90 6.89 15.18
C VAL A 130 -2.41 7.25 16.58
N ASP A 131 -3.33 7.43 17.52
CA ASP A 131 -3.04 7.80 18.92
C ASP A 131 -2.26 6.70 19.65
N ALA A 132 -2.45 5.44 19.25
CA ALA A 132 -1.64 4.31 19.72
C ALA A 132 -0.20 4.31 19.16
N GLY A 133 0.19 5.26 18.29
CA GLY A 133 1.54 5.39 17.76
C GLY A 133 1.98 4.25 16.83
N LYS A 134 1.02 3.53 16.24
CA LYS A 134 1.27 2.37 15.38
C LYS A 134 1.70 2.79 13.95
N PRO A 135 2.48 1.98 13.23
CA PRO A 135 3.07 2.39 11.96
C PRO A 135 2.07 2.57 10.82
N ILE A 136 2.30 3.57 9.97
CA ILE A 136 1.43 3.94 8.85
C ILE A 136 2.22 4.06 7.54
N LEU A 137 1.72 3.46 6.47
CA LEU A 137 2.11 3.77 5.10
C LEU A 137 0.97 4.49 4.38
N GLY A 138 1.16 5.78 4.08
CA GLY A 138 0.25 6.58 3.27
C GLY A 138 0.62 6.53 1.79
N VAL A 139 -0.31 6.12 0.94
CA VAL A 139 -0.12 6.04 -0.51
C VAL A 139 -0.90 7.14 -1.22
N ARG A 140 -0.21 7.88 -2.08
CA ARG A 140 -0.75 8.92 -2.97
C ARG A 140 -1.58 9.97 -2.25
N THR A 141 -2.89 9.82 -2.39
CA THR A 141 -3.89 10.78 -1.98
C THR A 141 -4.16 10.70 -0.48
N ALA A 142 -3.49 9.78 0.24
CA ALA A 142 -3.48 9.76 1.70
C ALA A 142 -2.99 11.08 2.33
N THR A 143 -2.19 11.88 1.60
CA THR A 143 -1.85 13.28 1.96
C THR A 143 -3.09 14.17 2.15
N HIS A 144 -4.23 13.77 1.61
CA HIS A 144 -5.53 14.43 1.75
C HIS A 144 -6.64 13.38 1.95
N ALA A 145 -6.35 12.41 2.81
CA ALA A 145 -7.25 11.29 3.13
C ALA A 145 -8.62 11.76 3.61
N PHE A 146 -8.70 12.86 4.36
CA PHE A 146 -9.94 13.33 4.99
C PHE A 146 -10.33 14.73 4.54
N ASN A 147 -11.63 14.96 4.34
CA ASN A 147 -12.19 16.26 3.97
C ASN A 147 -13.58 16.46 4.57
N TYR A 148 -13.63 16.92 5.81
CA TYR A 148 -14.87 17.27 6.51
C TYR A 148 -15.44 18.58 5.95
N SER A 149 -16.27 18.45 4.92
CA SER A 149 -16.90 19.58 4.24
C SER A 149 -18.40 19.66 4.51
N ARG A 150 -19.03 18.55 4.91
CA ARG A 150 -20.45 18.42 5.22
C ARG A 150 -20.70 18.60 6.73
N ASP A 151 -19.99 17.86 7.57
CA ASP A 151 -20.05 17.90 9.02
C ASP A 151 -18.79 18.55 9.60
N LYS A 152 -18.86 19.86 9.81
CA LYS A 152 -17.76 20.65 10.37
C LYS A 152 -17.66 20.56 11.89
N GLU A 153 -18.69 20.01 12.54
CA GLU A 153 -18.77 19.87 14.00
C GLU A 153 -18.38 18.45 14.47
N SER A 154 -18.16 17.52 13.54
CA SER A 154 -17.56 16.21 13.81
C SER A 154 -16.35 16.34 14.74
N LEU A 155 -16.26 15.40 15.69
CA LEU A 155 -15.13 15.31 16.63
C LEU A 155 -13.78 15.27 15.90
N TYR A 156 -13.77 14.79 14.67
CA TYR A 156 -12.58 14.56 13.85
C TYR A 156 -12.45 15.52 12.67
N ALA A 157 -13.27 16.58 12.60
CA ALA A 157 -13.17 17.61 11.54
C ALA A 157 -11.78 18.28 11.45
N HIS A 158 -10.99 18.22 12.52
CA HIS A 158 -9.61 18.67 12.53
C HIS A 158 -8.68 17.87 11.61
N TYR A 159 -8.97 16.59 11.32
CA TYR A 159 -8.22 15.75 10.38
C TYR A 159 -8.35 16.20 8.92
N SER A 160 -9.34 17.05 8.60
CA SER A 160 -9.58 17.57 7.25
C SER A 160 -8.32 18.22 6.67
N PHE A 161 -7.97 17.88 5.42
CA PHE A 161 -6.74 18.33 4.77
C PHE A 161 -6.63 19.86 4.61
N ARG A 162 -7.77 20.56 4.70
CA ARG A 162 -7.87 22.03 4.65
C ARG A 162 -8.16 22.66 6.02
N ASN A 163 -7.92 21.94 7.12
CA ASN A 163 -8.15 22.49 8.44
C ASN A 163 -7.16 23.63 8.76
N GLY A 164 -7.67 24.74 9.30
CA GLY A 164 -6.86 25.91 9.65
C GLY A 164 -6.22 25.85 11.04
N LYS A 165 -6.79 25.08 11.98
CA LYS A 165 -6.27 24.91 13.35
C LYS A 165 -5.20 23.82 13.40
N TRP A 166 -5.46 22.69 12.75
CA TRP A 166 -4.48 21.63 12.50
C TRP A 166 -4.03 21.72 11.05
N SER A 167 -3.13 22.68 10.76
CA SER A 167 -2.77 23.07 9.40
C SER A 167 -2.38 21.87 8.54
N GLY A 168 -3.09 21.67 7.43
CA GLY A 168 -2.89 20.55 6.50
C GLY A 168 -3.50 19.21 6.94
N GLY A 169 -4.15 19.17 8.10
CA GLY A 169 -4.85 18.02 8.65
C GLY A 169 -3.98 16.78 8.82
N PHE A 170 -4.61 15.61 8.75
CA PHE A 170 -3.94 14.31 8.89
C PHE A 170 -2.69 14.18 8.01
N GLY A 171 -2.79 14.56 6.73
CA GLY A 171 -1.69 14.40 5.78
C GLY A 171 -0.44 15.14 6.22
N ARG A 172 -0.56 16.43 6.55
CA ARG A 172 0.61 17.19 7.01
C ARG A 172 1.12 16.72 8.37
N GLN A 173 0.20 16.42 9.28
CA GLN A 173 0.54 16.23 10.69
C GLN A 173 1.09 14.83 10.97
N ILE A 174 0.58 13.82 10.26
CA ILE A 174 0.97 12.42 10.41
C ILE A 174 1.90 11.98 9.30
N LEU A 175 1.59 12.30 8.03
CA LEU A 175 2.39 11.88 6.89
C LEU A 175 3.51 12.86 6.53
N GLY A 176 3.43 14.12 6.96
CA GLY A 176 4.46 15.15 6.75
C GLY A 176 4.08 16.23 5.75
N GLU A 177 3.14 15.97 4.83
CA GLU A 177 2.61 17.02 3.94
C GLU A 177 1.18 16.73 3.48
N THR A 178 0.44 17.79 3.15
CA THR A 178 -0.92 17.74 2.59
C THR A 178 -0.96 17.94 1.07
N TRP A 179 -2.13 17.86 0.45
CA TRP A 179 -2.28 18.16 -0.98
C TRP A 179 -1.93 19.62 -1.30
N VAL A 180 -1.12 19.82 -2.34
CA VAL A 180 -0.73 21.15 -2.84
C VAL A 180 -1.16 21.32 -4.28
N ASN A 181 -0.50 20.64 -5.22
CA ASN A 181 -0.76 20.71 -6.64
C ASN A 181 -0.09 19.56 -7.41
N HIS A 182 -0.40 19.49 -8.70
CA HIS A 182 0.37 18.71 -9.67
C HIS A 182 1.60 19.53 -10.08
N HIS A 183 2.79 18.97 -9.86
CA HIS A 183 4.07 19.57 -10.29
C HIS A 183 4.41 19.15 -11.73
N GLY A 184 4.20 17.88 -12.06
CA GLY A 184 4.22 17.39 -13.44
C GLY A 184 2.93 17.70 -14.20
N GLY A 185 2.96 17.50 -15.52
CA GLY A 185 1.78 17.57 -16.39
C GLY A 185 0.90 16.34 -16.19
N HIS A 186 -0.20 16.49 -15.46
CA HIS A 186 -1.13 15.40 -15.16
C HIS A 186 -1.63 14.70 -16.45
N GLY A 187 -1.47 13.38 -16.50
CA GLY A 187 -1.86 12.54 -17.64
C GLY A 187 -0.98 12.63 -18.90
N SER A 188 0.08 13.46 -18.90
CA SER A 188 0.99 13.64 -20.05
C SER A 188 2.47 13.52 -19.70
N GLN A 189 2.82 13.64 -18.43
CA GLN A 189 4.17 13.47 -17.90
C GLN A 189 4.17 12.39 -16.81
N SER A 190 5.24 11.61 -16.77
CA SER A 190 5.42 10.51 -15.81
C SER A 190 6.51 10.81 -14.79
N THR A 191 6.60 9.97 -13.76
CA THR A 191 7.53 10.15 -12.64
C THR A 191 8.62 9.08 -12.66
N ARG A 192 9.88 9.50 -12.53
CA ARG A 192 11.02 8.65 -12.22
C ARG A 192 11.49 8.91 -10.80
N GLY A 193 11.44 7.90 -9.95
CA GLY A 193 11.98 7.97 -8.59
C GLY A 193 13.51 7.84 -8.59
N MET A 194 14.16 8.90 -8.13
CA MET A 194 15.60 9.01 -7.93
C MET A 194 15.91 8.84 -6.45
N ILE A 195 16.84 7.96 -6.11
CA ILE A 195 17.29 7.77 -4.72
C ILE A 195 17.91 9.07 -4.21
N GLU A 196 17.46 9.53 -3.04
CA GLU A 196 18.09 10.64 -2.31
C GLU A 196 19.48 10.18 -1.82
N PRO A 197 20.59 10.73 -2.35
CA PRO A 197 21.93 10.22 -2.04
C PRO A 197 22.24 10.19 -0.54
N PHE A 198 21.78 11.20 0.22
CA PHE A 198 22.05 11.27 1.66
C PHE A 198 21.36 10.17 2.47
N ASN A 199 20.28 9.58 1.95
CA ASN A 199 19.52 8.52 2.62
C ASN A 199 19.55 7.18 1.86
N GLY A 200 20.44 7.03 0.87
CA GLY A 200 20.47 5.87 -0.03
C GLY A 200 20.75 4.52 0.66
N ALA A 201 21.33 4.53 1.86
CA ALA A 201 21.58 3.33 2.66
C ALA A 201 20.38 2.88 3.52
N HIS A 202 19.27 3.64 3.50
CA HIS A 202 18.12 3.33 4.34
C HIS A 202 17.53 1.94 4.02
N PRO A 203 17.14 1.12 5.02
CA PRO A 203 16.66 -0.25 4.80
C PRO A 203 15.54 -0.36 3.77
N ILE A 204 14.62 0.62 3.70
CA ILE A 204 13.52 0.60 2.72
C ILE A 204 14.03 0.55 1.27
N LEU A 205 15.22 1.08 1.00
CA LEU A 205 15.80 1.13 -0.34
C LEU A 205 16.54 -0.17 -0.75
N ARG A 206 16.62 -1.19 0.13
CA ARG A 206 17.24 -2.48 -0.20
C ARG A 206 16.57 -3.15 -1.41
N GLY A 207 17.36 -3.39 -2.45
CA GLY A 207 16.89 -3.99 -3.71
C GLY A 207 15.97 -3.10 -4.55
N VAL A 208 15.76 -1.84 -4.18
CA VAL A 208 14.90 -0.91 -4.93
C VAL A 208 15.66 -0.39 -6.15
N ARG A 209 15.06 -0.58 -7.32
CA ARG A 209 15.56 -0.13 -8.63
C ARG A 209 14.37 0.26 -9.50
N ASP A 210 14.60 1.14 -10.45
CA ASP A 210 13.64 1.48 -11.52
C ASP A 210 12.24 1.87 -11.02
N VAL A 211 12.20 2.71 -9.98
CA VAL A 211 10.95 3.31 -9.51
C VAL A 211 10.45 4.24 -10.61
N TRP A 212 9.40 3.83 -11.30
CA TRP A 212 8.76 4.60 -12.34
C TRP A 212 7.27 4.41 -12.26
N GLY A 213 6.53 5.50 -12.46
CA GLY A 213 5.09 5.52 -12.45
C GLY A 213 4.57 6.39 -13.58
N THR A 214 3.47 5.95 -14.16
CA THR A 214 2.73 6.68 -15.19
C THR A 214 2.13 7.99 -14.71
N THR A 215 2.12 8.26 -13.42
CA THR A 215 1.57 9.53 -12.93
C THR A 215 2.59 10.63 -12.85
N ASP A 216 2.07 11.84 -12.92
CA ASP A 216 2.82 13.05 -12.72
C ASP A 216 3.33 13.17 -11.27
N VAL A 217 4.38 13.97 -11.10
CA VAL A 217 4.95 14.31 -9.79
C VAL A 217 4.00 15.26 -9.08
N TYR A 218 3.67 14.98 -7.82
CA TYR A 218 2.99 15.94 -6.95
C TYR A 218 3.96 16.99 -6.43
N GLY A 219 3.48 18.23 -6.34
CA GLY A 219 4.21 19.28 -5.63
C GLY A 219 3.97 19.16 -4.12
N ILE A 220 5.00 19.52 -3.35
CA ILE A 220 4.93 19.71 -1.91
C ILE A 220 5.41 21.13 -1.57
N ARG A 221 5.06 21.68 -0.42
CA ARG A 221 5.60 22.98 0.03
C ARG A 221 6.89 22.76 0.81
N ASP A 222 6.80 21.91 1.82
CA ASP A 222 7.87 21.63 2.76
C ASP A 222 7.59 20.31 3.48
N LEU A 223 8.62 19.77 4.13
CA LEU A 223 8.49 18.62 5.02
C LEU A 223 8.96 19.03 6.41
N PRO A 224 8.39 18.44 7.48
CA PRO A 224 8.86 18.67 8.85
C PRO A 224 10.31 18.20 9.03
N GLU A 225 10.98 18.75 10.05
CA GLU A 225 12.40 18.47 10.32
C GLU A 225 12.70 17.00 10.60
N ASP A 226 11.72 16.24 11.10
CA ASP A 226 11.81 14.80 11.35
C ASP A 226 11.72 13.94 10.08
N ALA A 227 11.38 14.53 8.93
CA ALA A 227 11.19 13.82 7.69
C ALA A 227 12.52 13.52 6.98
N LYS A 228 12.69 12.25 6.57
CA LYS A 228 13.82 11.82 5.73
C LYS A 228 13.32 11.45 4.35
N VAL A 229 13.73 12.21 3.34
CA VAL A 229 13.42 11.93 1.93
C VAL A 229 14.22 10.72 1.47
N LEU A 230 13.55 9.71 0.93
CA LEU A 230 14.19 8.51 0.38
C LEU A 230 14.20 8.53 -1.15
N LEU A 231 13.16 9.06 -1.79
CA LEU A 231 13.10 9.26 -3.23
C LEU A 231 12.64 10.67 -3.60
N ARG A 232 13.27 11.23 -4.65
CA ARG A 232 12.80 12.41 -5.37
C ARG A 232 12.22 12.03 -6.72
N GLY A 233 11.18 12.73 -7.15
CA GLY A 233 10.53 12.51 -8.44
C GLY A 233 11.11 13.43 -9.50
N ALA A 234 11.81 12.82 -10.47
CA ALA A 234 12.12 13.49 -11.71
C ALA A 234 10.90 13.44 -12.64
N VAL A 235 10.50 14.59 -13.17
CA VAL A 235 9.47 14.72 -14.19
C VAL A 235 10.06 14.26 -15.53
N LEU A 236 9.38 13.34 -16.22
CA LEU A 236 9.74 12.91 -17.58
C LEU A 236 8.91 13.67 -18.63
N GLN A 237 9.45 13.82 -19.84
CA GLN A 237 8.76 14.49 -20.95
C GLN A 237 7.57 13.70 -21.49
N GLY A 238 7.52 12.39 -21.24
CA GLY A 238 6.50 11.48 -21.75
C GLY A 238 6.08 10.42 -20.74
N MET A 239 5.27 9.47 -21.22
CA MET A 239 4.58 8.45 -20.42
C MET A 239 5.21 7.06 -20.56
N LYS A 240 6.48 6.98 -20.98
CA LYS A 240 7.24 5.73 -21.06
C LYS A 240 8.38 5.72 -20.04
N PRO A 241 8.81 4.55 -19.55
CA PRO A 241 9.96 4.47 -18.65
C PRO A 241 11.22 5.14 -19.22
N ASP A 242 11.52 4.92 -20.49
CA ASP A 242 12.70 5.46 -21.17
C ASP A 242 12.53 6.91 -21.67
N SER A 243 11.43 7.58 -21.33
CA SER A 243 11.25 8.98 -21.70
C SER A 243 12.33 9.85 -21.07
N PRO A 244 12.87 10.84 -21.81
CA PRO A 244 13.90 11.72 -21.28
C PRO A 244 13.37 12.54 -20.10
N LEU A 245 14.29 12.96 -19.23
CA LEU A 245 13.97 13.93 -18.18
C LEU A 245 13.46 15.22 -18.81
N LEU A 246 12.49 15.87 -18.16
CA LEU A 246 12.07 17.21 -18.53
C LEU A 246 13.18 18.21 -18.16
N ASP A 247 13.60 19.02 -19.13
CA ASP A 247 14.55 20.10 -18.88
C ASP A 247 13.87 21.28 -18.15
N GLY A 248 14.66 22.00 -17.35
CA GLY A 248 14.22 23.24 -16.70
C GLY A 248 13.85 23.11 -15.21
N PRO A 249 13.18 24.12 -14.65
CA PRO A 249 13.10 24.32 -13.19
C PRO A 249 12.32 23.23 -12.45
N LYS A 250 11.47 22.47 -13.14
CA LYS A 250 10.69 21.39 -12.52
C LYS A 250 11.56 20.23 -11.99
N ASN A 251 12.78 20.05 -12.50
CA ASN A 251 13.71 19.06 -11.99
C ASN A 251 14.86 19.67 -11.17
N SER A 252 14.79 20.96 -10.85
CA SER A 252 15.86 21.73 -10.20
C SER A 252 15.33 22.65 -9.09
N PRO A 253 15.09 22.12 -7.86
CA PRO A 253 15.27 20.74 -7.44
C PRO A 253 14.08 19.82 -7.79
N MET A 254 14.32 18.52 -7.82
CA MET A 254 13.25 17.50 -7.88
C MET A 254 12.45 17.46 -6.57
N MET A 255 11.13 17.26 -6.69
CA MET A 255 10.23 17.14 -5.54
C MET A 255 10.43 15.82 -4.80
N PRO A 256 10.40 15.78 -3.47
CA PRO A 256 10.24 14.54 -2.72
C PRO A 256 8.96 13.80 -3.14
N ILE A 257 9.09 12.50 -3.40
CA ILE A 257 7.94 11.63 -3.72
C ILE A 257 7.82 10.44 -2.78
N PHE A 258 8.83 10.19 -1.95
CA PHE A 258 8.78 9.17 -0.92
C PHE A 258 9.66 9.58 0.25
N TRP A 259 9.07 9.68 1.43
CA TRP A 259 9.76 10.07 2.67
C TRP A 259 9.20 9.29 3.86
N ILE A 260 9.97 9.31 4.94
CA ILE A 260 9.62 8.66 6.21
C ILE A 260 9.72 9.64 7.36
N ARG A 261 9.05 9.34 8.47
CA ARG A 261 9.14 10.07 9.74
C ARG A 261 9.18 9.10 10.91
N GLU A 262 9.90 9.46 11.95
CA GLU A 262 9.85 8.82 13.27
C GLU A 262 9.33 9.87 14.25
N ILE A 263 8.04 9.78 14.58
CA ILE A 263 7.31 10.76 15.37
C ILE A 263 7.27 10.29 16.82
N ASP A 264 7.62 11.16 17.76
CA ASP A 264 7.50 10.84 19.19
C ASP A 264 6.08 10.39 19.52
N SER A 265 5.96 9.31 20.29
CA SER A 265 4.67 8.72 20.65
C SER A 265 4.66 8.31 22.12
N THR A 266 3.49 7.97 22.64
CA THR A 266 3.31 7.49 24.02
C THR A 266 3.85 6.07 24.25
N LEU A 267 4.20 5.35 23.18
CA LEU A 267 4.86 4.05 23.28
C LEU A 267 6.35 4.22 23.63
N ASP A 268 6.98 3.15 24.10
CA ASP A 268 8.43 3.06 24.30
C ASP A 268 9.27 3.32 23.03
N LYS A 269 8.62 3.49 21.87
CA LYS A 269 9.24 3.69 20.57
C LYS A 269 8.49 4.75 19.76
N PRO A 270 9.19 5.53 18.91
CA PRO A 270 8.55 6.45 17.98
C PRO A 270 7.57 5.74 17.03
N MET A 271 6.49 6.43 16.67
CA MET A 271 5.62 6.06 15.57
C MET A 271 6.38 6.18 14.25
N ARG A 272 6.34 5.13 13.42
CA ARG A 272 6.99 5.12 12.10
C ARG A 272 5.98 5.36 10.99
N THR A 273 6.11 6.48 10.28
CA THR A 273 5.28 6.76 9.11
C THR A 273 6.11 6.80 7.84
N ALA A 274 5.54 6.29 6.75
CA ALA A 274 6.08 6.39 5.41
C ALA A 274 5.00 6.98 4.50
N CYS A 275 5.37 7.87 3.61
CA CYS A 275 4.43 8.52 2.70
C CYS A 275 5.02 8.56 1.28
N THR A 276 4.21 8.17 0.30
CA THR A 276 4.56 8.18 -1.12
C THR A 276 3.54 8.97 -1.92
N THR A 277 4.00 9.82 -2.84
CA THR A 277 3.16 10.51 -3.84
C THR A 277 3.20 9.86 -5.22
N ILE A 278 3.85 8.70 -5.34
CA ILE A 278 3.71 7.73 -6.44
C ILE A 278 2.93 6.49 -5.95
N GLY A 279 2.15 5.82 -6.82
CA GLY A 279 1.34 4.66 -6.40
C GLY A 279 -0.08 4.54 -6.96
N ALA A 280 -0.38 4.99 -8.18
CA ALA A 280 -1.60 4.54 -8.86
C ALA A 280 -1.45 3.07 -9.28
N ALA A 281 -2.54 2.35 -9.52
CA ALA A 281 -2.47 0.95 -9.94
C ALA A 281 -1.51 0.70 -11.13
N THR A 282 -1.48 1.60 -12.11
CA THR A 282 -0.55 1.51 -13.26
C THR A 282 0.92 1.69 -12.87
N ASP A 283 1.24 2.46 -11.82
CA ASP A 283 2.61 2.60 -11.32
C ASP A 283 3.14 1.30 -10.70
N PHE A 284 2.24 0.48 -10.14
CA PHE A 284 2.60 -0.82 -9.57
C PHE A 284 3.03 -1.86 -10.61
N ALA A 285 2.95 -1.56 -11.91
CA ALA A 285 3.69 -2.30 -12.93
C ALA A 285 5.21 -2.32 -12.63
N SER A 286 5.75 -1.22 -12.08
CA SER A 286 7.13 -1.18 -11.60
C SER A 286 7.33 -2.07 -10.37
N ALA A 287 8.30 -2.98 -10.45
CA ALA A 287 8.74 -3.74 -9.28
C ALA A 287 9.40 -2.85 -8.22
N GLY A 288 10.00 -1.73 -8.62
CA GLY A 288 10.56 -0.74 -7.69
C GLY A 288 9.49 -0.12 -6.80
N VAL A 289 8.35 0.27 -7.40
CA VAL A 289 7.19 0.81 -6.66
C VAL A 289 6.64 -0.24 -5.70
N ARG A 290 6.42 -1.48 -6.14
CA ARG A 290 5.98 -2.56 -5.24
C ARG A 290 6.94 -2.78 -4.08
N ARG A 291 8.26 -2.74 -4.35
CA ARG A 291 9.29 -3.05 -3.35
C ARG A 291 9.41 -1.99 -2.27
N ILE A 292 9.26 -0.71 -2.59
CA ILE A 292 9.22 0.32 -1.54
C ILE A 292 8.02 0.12 -0.60
N MET A 293 6.87 -0.34 -1.09
CA MET A 293 5.70 -0.61 -0.23
C MET A 293 5.95 -1.79 0.71
N VAL A 294 6.45 -2.90 0.18
CA VAL A 294 6.77 -4.09 0.98
C VAL A 294 7.85 -3.78 2.01
N ASN A 295 8.95 -3.13 1.60
CA ASN A 295 10.03 -2.79 2.52
C ASN A 295 9.60 -1.76 3.58
N SER A 296 8.65 -0.87 3.26
CA SER A 296 8.05 0.03 4.25
C SER A 296 7.29 -0.74 5.33
N CYS A 297 6.70 -1.90 4.98
CA CYS A 297 6.02 -2.73 5.97
C CYS A 297 6.98 -3.32 7.00
N TYR A 298 8.10 -3.86 6.53
CA TYR A 298 9.18 -4.32 7.40
C TYR A 298 9.72 -3.19 8.28
N TRP A 299 10.02 -2.03 7.69
CA TRP A 299 10.58 -0.91 8.44
C TRP A 299 9.58 -0.35 9.47
N GLY A 300 8.32 -0.16 9.09
CA GLY A 300 7.27 0.33 9.99
C GLY A 300 7.12 -0.55 11.23
N MET A 301 7.13 -1.88 11.04
CA MET A 301 7.03 -2.85 12.12
C MET A 301 8.37 -3.18 12.81
N ARG A 302 9.46 -2.48 12.46
CA ARG A 302 10.79 -2.65 13.06
C ARG A 302 11.39 -4.06 12.85
N MET A 303 11.26 -4.56 11.63
CA MET A 303 11.64 -5.91 11.20
C MET A 303 12.77 -5.88 10.15
N GLU A 304 13.62 -4.84 10.17
CA GLU A 304 14.68 -4.65 9.17
C GLU A 304 15.76 -5.74 9.20
N ASP A 305 15.91 -6.43 10.32
CA ASP A 305 16.78 -7.60 10.52
C ASP A 305 16.25 -8.85 9.82
N LYS A 306 14.92 -8.96 9.69
CA LYS A 306 14.23 -10.06 9.01
C LYS A 306 13.93 -9.79 7.54
N MET A 307 14.12 -8.56 7.08
CA MET A 307 13.84 -8.16 5.70
C MET A 307 14.85 -8.79 4.74
N PRO A 308 14.41 -9.47 3.66
CA PRO A 308 15.31 -10.01 2.66
C PRO A 308 16.22 -8.93 2.03
N ALA A 309 17.38 -9.34 1.52
CA ALA A 309 18.28 -8.43 0.79
C ALA A 309 17.59 -7.81 -0.44
N VAL A 310 16.71 -8.58 -1.08
CA VAL A 310 15.79 -8.15 -2.13
C VAL A 310 14.43 -8.78 -1.87
N SER A 311 13.48 -8.00 -1.36
CA SER A 311 12.11 -8.50 -1.13
C SER A 311 11.46 -8.93 -2.45
N ASP A 312 10.88 -10.13 -2.44
CA ASP A 312 10.08 -10.62 -3.56
C ASP A 312 8.79 -9.81 -3.68
N VAL A 313 8.54 -9.31 -4.87
CA VAL A 313 7.38 -8.49 -5.21
C VAL A 313 6.74 -8.94 -6.51
N SER A 314 7.05 -10.16 -6.97
CA SER A 314 6.38 -10.78 -8.10
C SER A 314 4.88 -10.81 -7.83
N ILE A 315 4.07 -10.51 -8.87
CA ILE A 315 2.62 -10.47 -8.73
C ILE A 315 2.12 -11.86 -8.38
N VAL A 316 1.25 -11.95 -7.37
CA VAL A 316 0.60 -13.18 -6.94
C VAL A 316 -0.81 -13.20 -7.52
N GLY A 317 -1.07 -14.12 -8.45
CA GLY A 317 -2.31 -14.15 -9.23
C GLY A 317 -2.33 -13.12 -10.36
N GLU A 318 -3.51 -12.67 -10.79
CA GLU A 318 -3.61 -11.65 -11.84
C GLU A 318 -3.58 -10.22 -11.28
N PHE A 319 -2.90 -9.32 -11.99
CA PHE A 319 -2.98 -7.87 -11.80
C PHE A 319 -2.89 -7.18 -13.17
N LYS A 320 -4.02 -6.65 -13.63
CA LYS A 320 -4.17 -5.95 -14.91
C LYS A 320 -4.68 -4.54 -14.58
N PRO A 321 -3.80 -3.62 -14.17
CA PRO A 321 -4.23 -2.34 -13.63
C PRO A 321 -4.97 -1.53 -14.68
N THR A 322 -6.08 -0.90 -14.31
CA THR A 322 -6.79 0.02 -15.19
C THR A 322 -6.20 1.43 -15.11
N ASN A 323 -6.37 2.21 -16.19
CA ASN A 323 -5.94 3.61 -16.21
C ASN A 323 -6.66 4.41 -15.13
N PHE A 324 -5.94 5.27 -14.41
CA PHE A 324 -6.52 6.16 -13.40
C PHE A 324 -7.45 7.22 -14.03
N GLY A 325 -8.37 7.74 -13.22
CA GLY A 325 -9.29 8.81 -13.56
C GLY A 325 -10.58 8.74 -12.74
N PHE A 326 -11.15 9.91 -12.44
CA PHE A 326 -12.38 10.05 -11.67
C PHE A 326 -13.55 9.30 -12.31
N GLY A 327 -14.24 8.48 -11.51
CA GLY A 327 -15.45 7.77 -11.94
C GLY A 327 -15.22 6.71 -13.04
N LYS A 328 -13.96 6.37 -13.33
CA LYS A 328 -13.58 5.39 -14.36
C LYS A 328 -13.23 4.01 -13.78
N PHE A 329 -13.51 3.77 -12.50
CA PHE A 329 -13.29 2.46 -11.87
C PHE A 329 -14.21 1.41 -12.49
N VAL A 330 -13.88 0.13 -12.35
CA VAL A 330 -14.69 -0.96 -12.91
C VAL A 330 -15.93 -1.14 -12.02
N PRO A 331 -17.16 -0.93 -12.55
CA PRO A 331 -18.37 -1.05 -11.75
C PRO A 331 -18.71 -2.51 -11.43
N GLY A 332 -19.44 -2.72 -10.34
CA GLY A 332 -20.00 -4.03 -9.99
C GLY A 332 -19.02 -5.02 -9.35
N ILE A 333 -17.77 -4.61 -9.11
CA ILE A 333 -16.77 -5.43 -8.43
C ILE A 333 -17.06 -5.46 -6.93
N ARG A 334 -17.08 -6.66 -6.36
CA ARG A 334 -17.25 -6.91 -4.92
C ARG A 334 -15.93 -7.31 -4.28
N PRO A 335 -15.76 -7.17 -2.96
CA PRO A 335 -14.56 -7.63 -2.27
C PRO A 335 -14.16 -9.07 -2.66
N GLU A 336 -15.10 -10.02 -2.66
CA GLU A 336 -14.86 -11.42 -2.98
C GLU A 336 -14.32 -11.70 -4.39
N ASP A 337 -14.52 -10.79 -5.35
CA ASP A 337 -13.97 -10.94 -6.70
C ASP A 337 -12.44 -10.89 -6.73
N HIS A 338 -11.85 -10.29 -5.69
CA HIS A 338 -10.41 -10.23 -5.48
C HIS A 338 -9.87 -11.38 -4.61
N ALA A 339 -10.71 -12.31 -4.14
CA ALA A 339 -10.29 -13.44 -3.33
C ALA A 339 -9.18 -14.27 -4.02
N TRP A 340 -8.22 -14.76 -3.23
CA TRP A 340 -7.08 -15.52 -3.73
C TRP A 340 -6.55 -16.51 -2.69
N PRO A 341 -6.26 -17.78 -3.07
CA PRO A 341 -6.47 -18.36 -4.40
C PRO A 341 -7.96 -18.44 -4.76
N LYS A 342 -8.31 -18.22 -6.03
CA LYS A 342 -9.70 -18.40 -6.47
C LYS A 342 -10.11 -19.83 -6.18
N LYS A 343 -11.25 -20.02 -5.49
CA LYS A 343 -11.84 -21.36 -5.33
C LYS A 343 -12.02 -21.95 -6.72
N ALA A 344 -11.63 -23.22 -6.91
CA ALA A 344 -11.97 -23.93 -8.14
C ALA A 344 -13.49 -23.80 -8.33
N ALA A 345 -13.92 -23.35 -9.51
CA ALA A 345 -15.33 -23.34 -9.83
C ALA A 345 -15.82 -24.79 -9.63
N ALA A 346 -16.81 -25.00 -8.77
CA ALA A 346 -17.41 -26.31 -8.63
C ALA A 346 -17.86 -26.73 -10.03
N ASP A 347 -17.32 -27.84 -10.53
CA ASP A 347 -17.74 -28.43 -11.78
C ASP A 347 -19.26 -28.55 -11.73
N LYS A 348 -19.94 -27.82 -12.62
CA LYS A 348 -21.34 -28.08 -12.92
C LYS A 348 -21.37 -29.37 -13.75
N SER A 349 -21.03 -30.50 -13.13
CA SER A 349 -21.24 -31.81 -13.72
C SER A 349 -22.72 -32.16 -13.54
N ASP A 350 -23.45 -32.02 -14.64
CA ASP A 350 -24.54 -32.91 -15.08
C ASP A 350 -25.57 -33.34 -14.03
N ASP A 351 -26.64 -32.55 -13.91
CA ASP A 351 -27.99 -33.11 -13.81
C ASP A 351 -28.62 -33.03 -15.21
N LYS A 352 -28.62 -34.16 -15.91
CA LYS A 352 -29.45 -34.42 -17.09
C LYS A 352 -30.20 -35.73 -16.91
#